data_AF-A0A2P2EC47-F1
#
_entry.id   AF-A0A2P2EC47-F1
#
_cell.length_a   1.000
_cell.length_b   1.000
_cell.length_c   1.000
_cell.angle_alpha   90.00
_cell.angle_beta   90.00
_cell.angle_gamma   90.00
#
_symmetry.space_group_name_H-M   'P 1'
#
loop_
_entity.id
_entity.type
_entity.pdbx_description
1 polymer ?
#
loop_
_entity_poly.entity_id
_entity_poly.type
_entity_poly.pdbx_seq_one_letter_code
_entity_poly.pdbx_strand_id
1 'polypeptide(L)'
;MSLESSILSFPTRKPPGRVVAVASGKGGVGKTFVAVSLARALAEHGERILLVDGDLGLSNVDIQLGVQPDLTLAHVMNGEATLAEAVMRIAGGATSPGGFDLLPGSHGIASFADLAEREVQRVAAGIAALSFSYDRVIVDLAAGIGHAMLKLAADADDVLIVALDEPASLTDGYAFVKLLKARRPAARIGVLANRVKNKKEADRIHQSFARACGSWLGFEPGRAGAIHEDQAVKTALRAQMLLSRHAPTATALGDIETVAELVRSGVAFETRIAA
;
A
#
# COMPACT_ATOMS: atom_id res chain seq x y z
N MET A 1 -51.85 -6.26 -14.36
CA MET A 1 -50.99 -6.42 -13.18
C MET A 1 -49.93 -7.46 -13.53
N SER A 2 -48.71 -7.01 -13.83
CA SER A 2 -47.59 -7.86 -14.22
C SER A 2 -46.80 -8.28 -12.98
N LEU A 3 -46.83 -9.57 -12.66
CA LEU A 3 -46.27 -10.20 -11.45
C LEU A 3 -44.88 -10.84 -11.69
N GLU A 4 -44.17 -10.50 -12.77
CA GLU A 4 -42.98 -11.24 -13.19
C GLU A 4 -41.61 -10.59 -12.95
N SER A 5 -41.51 -9.38 -12.37
CA SER A 5 -40.21 -8.71 -12.21
C SER A 5 -39.63 -8.68 -10.80
N SER A 6 -40.27 -9.32 -9.81
CA SER A 6 -39.89 -9.16 -8.38
C SER A 6 -39.33 -10.39 -7.67
N ILE A 7 -39.23 -11.56 -8.34
CA ILE A 7 -38.88 -12.82 -7.67
C ILE A 7 -37.39 -13.17 -7.76
N LEU A 8 -36.63 -12.58 -8.69
CA LEU A 8 -35.21 -12.91 -8.89
C LEU A 8 -34.33 -11.66 -8.97
N SER A 9 -34.23 -10.90 -7.87
CA SER A 9 -33.05 -10.05 -7.66
C SER A 9 -31.93 -10.94 -7.14
N PHE A 10 -30.98 -11.31 -8.01
CA PHE A 10 -29.74 -11.91 -7.52
C PHE A 10 -29.02 -10.85 -6.67
N PRO A 11 -28.58 -11.17 -5.44
CA PRO A 11 -27.74 -10.25 -4.70
C PRO A 11 -26.51 -9.98 -5.56
N THR A 12 -26.31 -8.72 -5.97
CA THR A 12 -25.08 -8.31 -6.65
C THR A 12 -23.94 -8.57 -5.67
N ARG A 13 -23.17 -9.64 -5.87
CA ARG A 13 -21.94 -9.85 -5.10
C ARG A 13 -21.10 -8.61 -5.27
N LYS A 14 -20.79 -7.93 -4.16
CA LYS A 14 -19.87 -6.81 -4.16
C LYS A 14 -18.56 -7.27 -4.82
N PRO A 15 -18.03 -6.53 -5.81
CA PRO A 15 -16.72 -6.87 -6.37
C PRO A 15 -15.67 -6.84 -5.24
N PRO A 16 -14.60 -7.63 -5.35
CA PRO A 16 -13.52 -7.56 -4.38
C PRO A 16 -12.97 -6.14 -4.30
N GLY A 17 -12.62 -5.71 -3.08
CA GLY A 17 -11.92 -4.44 -2.88
C GLY A 17 -10.61 -4.42 -3.65
N ARG A 18 -10.24 -3.26 -4.19
CA ARG A 18 -9.00 -3.13 -4.95
C ARG A 18 -7.79 -3.35 -4.03
N VAL A 19 -6.77 -4.04 -4.52
CA VAL A 19 -5.51 -4.23 -3.80
C VAL A 19 -4.49 -3.21 -4.29
N VAL A 20 -3.99 -2.37 -3.37
CA VAL A 20 -2.94 -1.37 -3.63
C VAL A 20 -1.66 -1.80 -2.94
N ALA A 21 -0.64 -2.16 -3.71
CA ALA A 21 0.69 -2.45 -3.16
C ALA A 21 1.52 -1.16 -3.03
N VAL A 22 1.98 -0.86 -1.82
CA VAL A 22 2.91 0.25 -1.56
C VAL A 22 4.33 -0.30 -1.64
N ALA A 23 5.09 0.16 -2.62
CA ALA A 23 6.40 -0.38 -2.95
C ALA A 23 7.46 0.70 -3.10
N SER A 24 8.73 0.28 -3.11
CA SER A 24 9.87 1.16 -3.32
C SER A 24 11.08 0.33 -3.68
N GLY A 25 12.02 0.91 -4.43
CA GLY A 25 13.29 0.24 -4.69
C GLY A 25 14.22 0.10 -3.48
N LYS A 26 14.11 0.98 -2.48
CA LYS A 26 15.04 1.04 -1.34
C LYS A 26 14.38 1.19 0.04
N GLY A 27 15.14 0.89 1.09
CA GLY A 27 14.73 1.12 2.47
C GLY A 27 14.66 2.62 2.83
N GLY A 28 13.90 2.95 3.88
CA GLY A 28 13.91 4.29 4.48
C GLY A 28 13.16 5.41 3.74
N VAL A 29 12.48 5.11 2.62
CA VAL A 29 11.68 6.10 1.87
C VAL A 29 10.34 6.45 2.50
N GLY A 30 9.93 5.73 3.56
CA GLY A 30 8.68 6.00 4.30
C GLY A 30 7.45 5.22 3.83
N LYS A 31 7.61 4.03 3.20
CA LYS A 31 6.49 3.18 2.75
C LYS A 31 5.47 2.87 3.84
N THR A 32 5.92 2.34 4.98
CA THR A 32 5.06 1.99 6.13
C THR A 32 4.28 3.19 6.65
N PHE A 33 4.92 4.36 6.74
CA PHE A 33 4.24 5.61 7.09
C PHE A 33 3.15 5.95 6.08
N VAL A 34 3.46 5.89 4.79
CA VAL A 34 2.49 6.14 3.71
C VAL A 34 1.35 5.14 3.75
N ALA A 35 1.63 3.84 3.89
CA ALA A 35 0.63 2.77 3.89
C ALA A 35 -0.36 2.92 5.06
N VAL A 36 0.16 3.13 6.28
CA VAL A 36 -0.65 3.39 7.48
C VAL A 36 -1.49 4.66 7.35
N SER A 37 -0.88 5.74 6.87
CA SER A 37 -1.57 7.02 6.79
C SER A 37 -2.63 7.04 5.68
N LEU A 38 -2.33 6.39 4.55
CA LEU A 38 -3.29 6.18 3.47
C LEU A 38 -4.45 5.31 3.93
N ALA A 39 -4.19 4.23 4.68
CA ALA A 39 -5.25 3.39 5.23
C ALA A 39 -6.22 4.18 6.11
N ARG A 40 -5.66 5.04 6.97
CA ARG A 40 -6.44 5.91 7.84
C ARG A 40 -7.27 6.94 7.06
N ALA A 41 -6.67 7.65 6.11
CA ALA A 41 -7.37 8.69 5.33
C ALA A 41 -8.50 8.10 4.48
N LEU A 42 -8.27 6.95 3.86
CA LEU A 42 -9.32 6.24 3.14
C LEU A 42 -10.46 5.77 4.07
N ALA A 43 -10.13 5.33 5.29
CA ALA A 43 -11.13 4.98 6.29
C ALA A 43 -11.93 6.19 6.79
N GLU A 44 -11.33 7.40 6.84
CA GLU A 44 -12.05 8.64 7.13
C GLU A 44 -13.08 8.99 6.07
N HIS A 45 -12.82 8.58 4.82
CA HIS A 45 -13.80 8.65 3.74
C HIS A 45 -14.85 7.53 3.75
N GLY A 46 -14.88 6.70 4.80
CA GLY A 46 -15.88 5.63 4.98
C GLY A 46 -15.58 4.35 4.21
N GLU A 47 -14.39 4.18 3.63
CA GLU A 47 -13.98 2.90 3.04
C GLU A 47 -13.59 1.91 4.14
N ARG A 48 -14.04 0.66 4.03
CA ARG A 48 -13.55 -0.41 4.92
C ARG A 48 -12.17 -0.83 4.43
N ILE A 49 -11.14 -0.56 5.23
CA ILE A 49 -9.75 -0.78 4.84
C ILE A 49 -9.13 -1.95 5.60
N LEU A 50 -8.43 -2.80 4.86
CA LEU A 50 -7.44 -3.73 5.41
C LEU A 50 -6.04 -3.24 5.04
N LEU A 51 -5.19 -3.01 6.03
CA LEU A 51 -3.75 -2.85 5.85
C LEU A 51 -3.08 -4.20 6.09
N VAL A 52 -2.22 -4.64 5.18
CA VAL A 52 -1.41 -5.85 5.30
C VAL A 52 0.04 -5.41 5.41
N ASP A 53 0.71 -5.77 6.50
CA ASP A 53 2.17 -5.64 6.57
C ASP A 53 2.79 -6.82 5.82
N GLY A 54 3.31 -6.52 4.63
CA GLY A 54 3.98 -7.45 3.73
C GLY A 54 5.47 -7.56 4.00
N ASP A 55 5.98 -7.07 5.14
CA ASP A 55 7.34 -7.35 5.62
C ASP A 55 7.31 -8.47 6.69
N LEU A 56 7.65 -9.68 6.25
CA LEU A 56 7.67 -10.87 7.11
C LEU A 56 9.00 -11.07 7.85
N GLY A 57 10.04 -10.33 7.48
CA GLY A 57 11.32 -10.39 8.18
C GLY A 57 11.39 -9.37 9.31
N LEU A 58 10.98 -8.13 8.99
CA LEU A 58 11.12 -6.96 9.84
C LEU A 58 9.82 -6.13 9.80
N SER A 59 8.72 -6.72 10.30
CA SER A 59 7.42 -6.03 10.47
C SER A 59 7.64 -4.68 11.16
N ASN A 60 7.10 -3.62 10.55
CA ASN A 60 7.26 -2.25 11.03
C ASN A 60 5.93 -1.56 11.31
N VAL A 61 4.81 -2.07 10.79
CA VAL A 61 3.51 -1.43 10.95
C VAL A 61 3.06 -1.42 12.40
N ASP A 62 3.18 -2.56 13.07
CA ASP A 62 2.78 -2.71 14.48
C ASP A 62 3.68 -1.91 15.43
N ILE A 63 5.00 -1.92 15.19
CA ILE A 63 5.96 -1.04 15.88
C ILE A 63 5.58 0.43 15.67
N GLN A 64 5.31 0.85 14.44
CA GLN A 64 4.92 2.22 14.12
C GLN A 64 3.63 2.65 14.83
N LEU A 65 2.69 1.72 15.00
CA LEU A 65 1.38 1.96 15.63
C LEU A 65 1.38 1.77 17.15
N GLY A 66 2.47 1.24 17.73
CA GLY A 66 2.56 0.96 19.16
C GLY A 66 1.61 -0.15 19.61
N VAL A 67 1.32 -1.11 18.72
CA VAL A 67 0.44 -2.25 18.99
C VAL A 67 1.23 -3.55 19.07
N GLN A 68 0.73 -4.52 19.82
CA GLN A 68 1.34 -5.83 19.97
C GLN A 68 0.36 -6.89 19.48
N PRO A 69 0.59 -7.49 18.29
CA PRO A 69 -0.31 -8.50 17.75
C PRO A 69 -0.13 -9.86 18.44
N ASP A 70 -1.25 -10.49 18.82
CA ASP A 70 -1.25 -11.86 19.34
C ASP A 70 -1.00 -12.89 18.24
N LEU A 71 -1.58 -12.64 17.06
CA LEU A 71 -1.47 -13.47 15.86
C LEU A 71 -0.92 -12.64 14.72
N THR A 72 -0.13 -13.29 13.88
CA THR A 72 0.60 -12.65 12.78
C THR A 72 0.61 -13.57 11.56
N LEU A 73 1.07 -13.05 10.42
CA LEU A 73 1.29 -13.88 9.23
C LEU A 73 2.22 -15.09 9.49
N ALA A 74 3.12 -15.03 10.47
CA ALA A 74 3.91 -16.18 10.91
C ALA A 74 3.04 -17.37 11.34
N HIS A 75 2.11 -17.12 12.26
CA HIS A 75 1.20 -18.13 12.79
C HIS A 75 0.34 -18.75 11.68
N VAL A 76 -0.09 -17.91 10.73
CA VAL A 76 -0.81 -18.37 9.54
C VAL A 76 0.05 -19.27 8.67
N MET A 77 1.31 -18.89 8.46
CA MET A 77 2.23 -19.67 7.65
C MET A 77 2.52 -21.04 8.27
N ASN A 78 2.65 -21.09 9.59
CA ASN A 78 2.84 -22.33 10.36
C ASN A 78 1.56 -23.19 10.49
N GLY A 79 0.40 -22.68 10.06
CA GLY A 79 -0.88 -23.38 10.19
C GLY A 79 -1.49 -23.33 11.59
N GLU A 80 -1.02 -22.41 12.43
CA GLU A 80 -1.48 -22.20 13.81
C GLU A 80 -2.73 -21.30 13.86
N ALA A 81 -2.96 -20.48 12.83
CA ALA A 81 -4.11 -19.60 12.69
C ALA A 81 -4.55 -19.46 11.23
N THR A 82 -5.78 -19.02 11.01
CA THR A 82 -6.25 -18.54 9.71
C THR A 82 -5.90 -17.07 9.50
N LEU A 83 -5.89 -16.61 8.25
CA LEU A 83 -5.71 -15.19 7.93
C LEU A 83 -6.75 -14.30 8.60
N ALA A 84 -8.00 -14.76 8.68
CA ALA A 84 -9.08 -13.99 9.29
C ALA A 84 -8.89 -13.82 10.80
N GLU A 85 -8.36 -14.84 11.49
CA GLU A 85 -8.05 -14.76 12.92
C GLU A 85 -6.85 -13.86 13.22
N ALA A 86 -5.89 -13.78 12.30
CA ALA A 86 -4.73 -12.89 12.44
C ALA A 86 -5.04 -11.40 12.19
N VAL A 87 -6.24 -11.07 11.71
CA VAL A 87 -6.65 -9.67 11.51
C VAL A 87 -7.00 -9.02 12.86
N MET A 88 -6.36 -7.90 13.17
CA MET A 88 -6.62 -7.07 14.34
C MET A 88 -7.21 -5.71 13.97
N ARG A 89 -7.91 -5.08 14.91
CA ARG A 89 -8.56 -3.77 14.69
C ARG A 89 -7.67 -2.62 15.14
N ILE A 90 -7.46 -1.63 14.27
CA ILE A 90 -6.77 -0.38 14.59
C ILE A 90 -7.78 0.75 14.69
N ALA A 91 -7.72 1.51 15.78
CA ALA A 91 -8.60 2.67 16.02
C ALA A 91 -10.12 2.36 15.89
N GLY A 92 -10.55 1.16 16.30
CA GLY A 92 -11.94 0.71 16.21
C GLY A 92 -12.23 -0.25 15.05
N GLY A 93 -11.27 -0.41 14.13
CA GLY A 93 -11.36 -1.34 13.00
C GLY A 93 -12.13 -0.77 11.81
N ALA A 94 -12.26 -1.57 10.75
CA ALA A 94 -12.83 -1.12 9.46
C ALA A 94 -14.29 -0.67 9.51
N THR A 95 -14.99 -0.89 10.63
CA THR A 95 -16.38 -0.42 10.86
C THR A 95 -16.45 0.90 11.64
N SER A 96 -15.32 1.45 12.07
CA SER A 96 -15.26 2.71 12.82
C SER A 96 -14.76 3.85 11.93
N PRO A 97 -15.33 5.07 12.04
CA PRO A 97 -14.83 6.23 11.29
C PRO A 97 -13.34 6.48 11.52
N GLY A 98 -12.54 6.45 10.45
CA GLY A 98 -11.08 6.60 10.51
C GLY A 98 -10.33 5.42 11.14
N GLY A 99 -11.01 4.33 11.48
CA GLY A 99 -10.44 3.06 11.91
C GLY A 99 -10.26 2.08 10.74
N PHE A 100 -9.30 1.18 10.84
CA PHE A 100 -9.00 0.19 9.80
C PHE A 100 -8.55 -1.12 10.44
N ASP A 101 -8.61 -2.20 9.68
CA ASP A 101 -8.11 -3.49 10.13
C ASP A 101 -6.68 -3.70 9.65
N LEU A 102 -5.88 -4.42 10.45
CA LEU A 102 -4.48 -4.73 10.20
C LEU A 102 -4.30 -6.24 10.17
N LEU A 103 -3.67 -6.75 9.13
CA LEU A 103 -3.04 -8.07 9.11
C LEU A 103 -1.53 -7.88 9.38
N PRO A 104 -1.06 -8.20 10.60
CA PRO A 104 0.32 -7.96 10.98
C PRO A 104 1.29 -8.89 10.25
N GLY A 105 2.48 -8.36 9.95
CA GLY A 105 3.61 -9.09 9.40
C GLY A 105 4.22 -10.00 10.45
N SER A 106 5.42 -10.53 10.19
CA SER A 106 6.10 -11.38 11.16
C SER A 106 7.40 -10.77 11.69
N HIS A 107 7.78 -11.23 12.88
CA HIS A 107 9.04 -10.88 13.54
C HIS A 107 9.92 -12.13 13.58
N GLY A 108 11.15 -12.03 13.07
CA GLY A 108 12.19 -13.03 13.34
C GLY A 108 12.03 -14.39 12.66
N ILE A 109 11.10 -14.54 11.71
CA ILE A 109 11.14 -15.64 10.74
C ILE A 109 12.13 -15.26 9.63
N ALA A 110 12.75 -16.26 8.98
CA ALA A 110 13.56 -16.04 7.78
C ALA A 110 12.87 -15.06 6.83
N SER A 111 13.65 -14.14 6.25
CA SER A 111 13.16 -13.03 5.44
C SER A 111 12.16 -13.49 4.37
N PHE A 112 11.21 -12.62 3.99
CA PHE A 112 10.30 -12.85 2.84
C PHE A 112 11.06 -13.25 1.55
N ALA A 113 12.34 -12.88 1.46
CA ALA A 113 13.23 -13.29 0.37
C ALA A 113 13.50 -14.81 0.30
N ASP A 114 13.39 -15.51 1.42
CA ASP A 114 13.73 -16.94 1.56
C ASP A 114 12.49 -17.84 1.58
N LEU A 115 11.29 -17.26 1.59
CA LEU A 115 10.04 -18.03 1.53
C LEU A 115 9.94 -18.81 0.23
N ALA A 116 9.47 -20.05 0.34
CA ALA A 116 9.19 -20.85 -0.83
C ALA A 116 8.09 -20.18 -1.67
N GLU A 117 8.18 -20.29 -2.99
CA GLU A 117 7.20 -19.67 -3.91
C GLU A 117 5.75 -20.04 -3.55
N ARG A 118 5.53 -21.28 -3.12
CA ARG A 118 4.22 -21.77 -2.68
C ARG A 118 3.64 -20.98 -1.49
N GLU A 119 4.47 -20.53 -0.57
CA GLU A 119 4.05 -19.78 0.61
C GLU A 119 3.64 -18.36 0.23
N VAL A 120 4.44 -17.71 -0.62
CA VAL A 120 4.10 -16.40 -1.21
C VAL A 120 2.76 -16.47 -1.96
N GLN A 121 2.54 -17.52 -2.76
CA GLN A 121 1.28 -17.74 -3.45
C GLN A 121 0.10 -17.94 -2.50
N ARG A 122 0.29 -18.68 -1.40
CA ARG A 122 -0.75 -18.88 -0.37
C ARG A 122 -1.13 -17.56 0.30
N VAL A 123 -0.15 -16.73 0.65
CA VAL A 123 -0.39 -15.40 1.21
C VAL A 123 -1.12 -14.50 0.21
N ALA A 124 -0.66 -14.45 -1.05
CA ALA A 124 -1.31 -13.67 -2.11
C ALA A 124 -2.77 -14.09 -2.34
N ALA A 125 -3.03 -15.40 -2.43
CA ALA A 125 -4.39 -15.94 -2.57
C ALA A 125 -5.28 -15.60 -1.37
N GLY A 126 -4.70 -15.63 -0.17
CA GLY A 126 -5.38 -15.25 1.05
C GLY A 126 -5.75 -13.77 1.14
N ILE A 127 -4.83 -12.88 0.73
CA ILE A 127 -5.09 -11.44 0.60
C ILE A 127 -6.21 -11.19 -0.41
N ALA A 128 -6.18 -11.89 -1.56
CA ALA A 128 -7.23 -11.81 -2.56
C ALA A 128 -8.59 -12.35 -2.06
N ALA A 129 -8.61 -13.33 -1.15
CA ALA A 129 -9.84 -13.78 -0.52
C ALA A 129 -10.37 -12.77 0.51
N LEU A 130 -9.49 -12.18 1.31
CA LEU A 130 -9.86 -11.15 2.29
C LEU A 130 -10.42 -9.89 1.60
N SER A 131 -9.95 -9.53 0.40
CA SER A 131 -10.39 -8.32 -0.30
C SER A 131 -11.90 -8.26 -0.56
N PHE A 132 -12.61 -9.39 -0.59
CA PHE A 132 -14.08 -9.42 -0.69
C PHE A 132 -14.80 -8.79 0.51
N SER A 133 -14.15 -8.69 1.66
CA SER A 133 -14.72 -8.10 2.88
C SER A 133 -14.47 -6.59 3.00
N TYR A 134 -13.55 -6.05 2.21
CA TYR A 134 -13.07 -4.67 2.30
C TYR A 134 -13.40 -3.88 1.03
N ASP A 135 -13.38 -2.55 1.13
CA ASP A 135 -13.48 -1.66 -0.02
C ASP A 135 -12.12 -1.51 -0.70
N ARG A 136 -11.04 -1.57 0.10
CA ARG A 136 -9.67 -1.57 -0.38
C ARG A 136 -8.75 -2.35 0.57
N VAL A 137 -7.75 -2.99 -0.01
CA VAL A 137 -6.64 -3.59 0.72
C VAL A 137 -5.36 -2.84 0.37
N ILE A 138 -4.62 -2.40 1.38
CA ILE A 138 -3.30 -1.79 1.20
C ILE A 138 -2.26 -2.81 1.66
N VAL A 139 -1.24 -3.05 0.85
CA VAL A 139 -0.15 -3.96 1.20
C VAL A 139 1.14 -3.16 1.30
N ASP A 140 1.69 -3.03 2.51
CA ASP A 140 3.00 -2.42 2.73
C ASP A 140 4.09 -3.43 2.39
N LEU A 141 4.73 -3.31 1.22
CA LEU A 141 5.78 -4.25 0.84
C LEU A 141 7.09 -3.92 1.53
N ALA A 142 7.86 -4.95 1.88
CA ALA A 142 9.25 -4.80 2.27
C ALA A 142 10.10 -4.07 1.20
N ALA A 143 11.23 -3.51 1.60
CA ALA A 143 12.14 -2.83 0.68
C ALA A 143 12.80 -3.80 -0.31
N GLY A 144 13.13 -3.30 -1.51
CA GLY A 144 13.93 -4.02 -2.50
C GLY A 144 13.10 -4.71 -3.58
N ILE A 145 13.77 -5.57 -4.35
CA ILE A 145 13.26 -6.22 -5.57
C ILE A 145 13.13 -7.75 -5.42
N GLY A 146 12.97 -8.22 -4.18
CA GLY A 146 12.85 -9.65 -3.87
C GLY A 146 11.71 -10.31 -4.66
N HIS A 147 11.84 -11.61 -4.92
CA HIS A 147 10.87 -12.37 -5.70
C HIS A 147 9.44 -12.21 -5.16
N ALA A 148 9.29 -12.26 -3.84
CA ALA A 148 8.00 -12.17 -3.17
C ALA A 148 7.36 -10.79 -3.29
N MET A 149 8.13 -9.71 -3.11
CA MET A 149 7.65 -8.33 -3.27
C MET A 149 7.14 -8.11 -4.70
N LEU A 150 7.89 -8.57 -5.70
CA LEU A 150 7.49 -8.48 -7.10
C LEU A 150 6.26 -9.36 -7.41
N LYS A 151 6.09 -10.50 -6.74
CA LYS A 151 4.91 -11.36 -6.89
C LYS A 151 3.66 -10.69 -6.29
N LEU A 152 3.73 -10.20 -5.05
CA LEU A 152 2.63 -9.47 -4.42
C LEU A 152 2.26 -8.21 -5.20
N ALA A 153 3.25 -7.43 -5.66
CA ALA A 153 3.01 -6.27 -6.50
C ALA A 153 2.40 -6.64 -7.86
N ALA A 154 2.79 -7.77 -8.44
CA ALA A 154 2.19 -8.26 -9.69
C ALA A 154 0.76 -8.78 -9.50
N ASP A 155 0.38 -9.24 -8.31
CA ASP A 155 -0.98 -9.70 -8.03
C ASP A 155 -1.92 -8.54 -7.64
N ALA A 156 -1.37 -7.40 -7.20
CA ALA A 156 -2.12 -6.18 -6.89
C ALA A 156 -2.79 -5.55 -8.13
N ASP A 157 -3.88 -4.81 -7.90
CA ASP A 157 -4.58 -4.06 -8.94
C ASP A 157 -3.83 -2.79 -9.32
N ASP A 158 -3.28 -2.11 -8.31
CA ASP A 158 -2.55 -0.86 -8.43
C ASP A 158 -1.27 -0.90 -7.58
N VAL A 159 -0.19 -0.29 -8.07
CA VAL A 159 1.10 -0.23 -7.37
C VAL A 159 1.52 1.22 -7.17
N LEU A 160 1.70 1.61 -5.90
CA LEU A 160 2.14 2.93 -5.48
C LEU A 160 3.63 2.91 -5.15
N ILE A 161 4.45 3.52 -6.00
CA ILE A 161 5.90 3.65 -5.82
C ILE A 161 6.20 4.88 -4.98
N VAL A 162 6.72 4.70 -3.77
CA VAL A 162 7.17 5.79 -2.90
C VAL A 162 8.63 6.13 -3.21
N ALA A 163 8.91 7.40 -3.52
CA ALA A 163 10.23 7.85 -3.91
C ALA A 163 10.63 9.18 -3.23
N LEU A 164 11.94 9.33 -2.99
CA LEU A 164 12.57 10.58 -2.52
C LEU A 164 13.31 11.27 -3.69
N ASP A 165 13.60 12.57 -3.55
CA ASP A 165 14.43 13.34 -4.51
C ASP A 165 15.93 13.02 -4.31
N GLU A 166 16.27 11.74 -4.42
CA GLU A 166 17.61 11.21 -4.21
C GLU A 166 17.96 10.24 -5.36
N PRO A 167 19.16 10.31 -5.97
CA PRO A 167 19.53 9.48 -7.11
C PRO A 167 19.33 7.97 -6.89
N ALA A 168 19.69 7.46 -5.70
CA ALA A 168 19.49 6.06 -5.34
C ALA A 168 18.00 5.69 -5.28
N SER A 169 17.15 6.56 -4.70
CA SER A 169 15.71 6.30 -4.62
C SER A 169 15.06 6.18 -6.00
N LEU A 170 15.46 7.05 -6.92
CA LEU A 170 14.94 7.10 -8.28
C LEU A 170 15.40 5.87 -9.08
N THR A 171 16.68 5.51 -8.96
CA THR A 171 17.27 4.37 -9.66
C THR A 171 16.64 3.06 -9.21
N ASP A 172 16.56 2.82 -7.90
CA ASP A 172 16.02 1.58 -7.37
C ASP A 172 14.51 1.50 -7.64
N GLY A 173 13.79 2.63 -7.51
CA GLY A 173 12.36 2.68 -7.82
C GLY A 173 12.08 2.37 -9.29
N TYR A 174 12.88 2.90 -10.22
CA TYR A 174 12.79 2.56 -11.64
C TYR A 174 13.11 1.07 -11.88
N ALA A 175 14.14 0.53 -11.22
CA ALA A 175 14.47 -0.90 -11.34
C ALA A 175 13.29 -1.79 -10.89
N PHE A 176 12.63 -1.44 -9.78
CA PHE A 176 11.41 -2.12 -9.34
C PHE A 176 10.31 -2.07 -10.40
N VAL A 177 10.02 -0.87 -10.94
CA VAL A 177 9.01 -0.68 -11.99
C VAL A 177 9.33 -1.50 -13.25
N LYS A 178 10.58 -1.50 -13.70
CA LYS A 178 11.04 -2.27 -14.85
C LYS A 178 10.81 -3.77 -14.65
N LEU A 179 11.19 -4.31 -13.50
CA LEU A 179 11.02 -5.73 -13.18
C LEU A 179 9.54 -6.11 -13.01
N LEU A 180 8.74 -5.25 -12.39
CA LEU A 180 7.30 -5.43 -12.27
C LEU A 180 6.63 -5.46 -13.65
N LYS A 181 6.95 -4.52 -14.54
CA LYS A 181 6.40 -4.48 -15.90
C LYS A 181 6.80 -5.68 -16.74
N ALA A 182 7.99 -6.23 -16.54
CA ALA A 182 8.40 -7.48 -17.18
C ALA A 182 7.53 -8.68 -16.73
N ARG A 183 7.08 -8.70 -15.46
CA ARG A 183 6.19 -9.75 -14.93
C ARG A 183 4.71 -9.52 -15.25
N ARG A 184 4.25 -8.27 -15.19
CA ARG A 184 2.87 -7.86 -15.46
C ARG A 184 2.87 -6.55 -16.27
N PRO A 185 2.87 -6.65 -17.61
CA PRO A 185 2.84 -5.47 -18.49
C PRO A 185 1.66 -4.52 -18.22
N ALA A 186 0.51 -5.09 -17.83
CA ALA A 186 -0.71 -4.36 -17.51
C ALA A 186 -0.74 -3.72 -16.10
N ALA A 187 0.33 -3.81 -15.31
CA ALA A 187 0.36 -3.24 -13.96
C ALA A 187 0.13 -1.71 -14.02
N ARG A 188 -0.83 -1.21 -13.23
CA ARG A 188 -1.10 0.21 -13.08
C ARG A 188 -0.17 0.77 -12.01
N ILE A 189 0.60 1.80 -12.34
CA ILE A 189 1.69 2.28 -11.49
C ILE A 189 1.54 3.78 -11.28
N GLY A 190 1.52 4.19 -10.02
CA GLY A 190 1.54 5.58 -9.57
C GLY A 190 2.82 5.86 -8.80
N VAL A 191 3.39 7.04 -8.96
CA VAL A 191 4.57 7.49 -8.21
C VAL A 191 4.13 8.51 -7.18
N LEU A 192 4.52 8.33 -5.92
CA LEU A 192 4.33 9.26 -4.82
C LEU A 192 5.67 9.88 -4.44
N ALA A 193 5.77 11.20 -4.53
CA ALA A 193 6.93 11.95 -4.06
C ALA A 193 6.84 12.16 -2.55
N ASN A 194 7.76 11.59 -1.76
CA ASN A 194 7.73 11.69 -0.31
C ASN A 194 8.86 12.58 0.24
N ARG A 195 8.62 13.21 1.39
CA ARG A 195 9.53 14.12 2.11
C ARG A 195 10.06 15.25 1.22
N VAL A 196 9.18 15.85 0.41
CA VAL A 196 9.55 16.98 -0.44
C VAL A 196 9.52 18.28 0.36
N LYS A 197 10.45 19.20 0.09
CA LYS A 197 10.46 20.53 0.71
C LYS A 197 9.55 21.51 -0.02
N ASN A 198 9.27 21.24 -1.29
CA ASN A 198 8.50 22.11 -2.17
C ASN A 198 8.02 21.37 -3.42
N LYS A 199 7.13 22.01 -4.17
CA LYS A 199 6.58 21.48 -5.43
C LYS A 199 7.65 21.15 -6.48
N LYS A 200 8.77 21.90 -6.54
CA LYS A 200 9.83 21.64 -7.54
C LYS A 200 10.52 20.30 -7.28
N GLU A 201 10.71 19.92 -6.02
CA GLU A 201 11.23 18.59 -5.65
C GLU A 201 10.28 17.48 -6.08
N ALA A 202 8.98 17.62 -5.81
CA ALA A 202 7.99 16.67 -6.28
C ALA A 202 7.99 16.54 -7.80
N ASP A 203 8.01 17.66 -8.53
CA ASP A 203 8.03 17.68 -9.99
C ASP A 203 9.28 16.98 -10.56
N ARG A 204 10.46 17.14 -9.93
CA ARG A 204 11.68 16.42 -10.35
C ARG A 204 11.55 14.92 -10.22
N ILE A 205 10.99 14.42 -9.12
CA ILE A 205 10.76 12.97 -8.92
C ILE A 205 9.83 12.44 -10.02
N HIS A 206 8.66 13.08 -10.19
CA HIS A 206 7.68 12.67 -11.21
C HIS A 206 8.26 12.69 -12.63
N GLN A 207 8.98 13.76 -12.99
CA GLN A 207 9.62 13.88 -14.30
C GLN A 207 10.73 12.85 -14.52
N SER A 208 11.46 12.49 -13.47
CA SER A 208 12.51 11.47 -13.55
C SER A 208 11.92 10.10 -13.89
N PHE A 209 10.84 9.71 -13.21
CA PHE A 209 10.11 8.48 -13.53
C PHE A 209 9.45 8.52 -14.90
N ALA A 210 8.78 9.63 -15.26
CA ALA A 210 8.16 9.78 -16.58
C ALA A 210 9.18 9.64 -17.71
N ARG A 211 10.35 10.30 -17.60
CA ARG A 211 11.42 10.20 -18.58
C ARG A 211 11.99 8.79 -18.66
N ALA A 212 12.37 8.19 -17.52
CA ALA A 212 12.99 6.87 -17.50
C ALA A 212 12.03 5.78 -18.01
N CYS A 213 10.77 5.79 -17.56
CA CYS A 213 9.78 4.82 -18.02
C CYS A 213 9.36 5.08 -19.46
N GLY A 214 9.23 6.34 -19.89
CA GLY A 214 8.89 6.68 -21.26
C GLY A 214 9.96 6.22 -22.25
N SER A 215 11.23 6.55 -22.00
CA SER A 215 12.34 6.21 -22.90
C SER A 215 12.61 4.70 -23.02
N TRP A 216 12.36 3.93 -21.96
CA TRP A 216 12.81 2.53 -21.91
C TRP A 216 11.68 1.50 -21.79
N LEU A 217 10.50 1.90 -21.33
CA LEU A 217 9.35 1.02 -21.09
C LEU A 217 8.10 1.43 -21.88
N GLY A 218 8.13 2.55 -22.61
CA GLY A 218 7.04 3.00 -23.49
C GLY A 218 5.81 3.54 -22.75
N PHE A 219 5.92 3.90 -21.47
CA PHE A 219 4.80 4.47 -20.71
C PHE A 219 5.27 5.47 -19.65
N GLU A 220 4.40 6.39 -19.29
CA GLU A 220 4.55 7.29 -18.14
C GLU A 220 3.68 6.81 -16.97
N PRO A 221 4.26 6.59 -15.78
CA PRO A 221 3.48 6.31 -14.56
C PRO A 221 2.54 7.45 -14.18
N GLY A 222 1.47 7.12 -13.45
CA GLY A 222 0.57 8.09 -12.85
C GLY A 222 1.27 8.93 -11.77
N ARG A 223 0.76 10.15 -11.55
CA ARG A 223 1.29 11.07 -10.53
C ARG A 223 0.43 11.00 -9.28
N ALA A 224 0.83 10.20 -8.30
CA ALA A 224 0.05 9.94 -7.09
C ALA A 224 0.22 11.02 -5.99
N GLY A 225 0.56 12.26 -6.36
CA GLY A 225 0.71 13.37 -5.42
C GLY A 225 2.11 13.51 -4.80
N ALA A 226 2.18 14.23 -3.68
CA ALA A 226 3.40 14.44 -2.92
C ALA A 226 3.10 14.65 -1.43
N ILE A 227 4.02 14.25 -0.54
CA ILE A 227 3.97 14.50 0.90
C ILE A 227 5.18 15.32 1.31
N HIS A 228 4.95 16.44 1.99
CA HIS A 228 5.99 17.33 2.45
C HIS A 228 6.82 16.73 3.59
N GLU A 229 8.08 17.13 3.69
CA GLU A 229 8.87 16.84 4.88
C GLU A 229 8.25 17.56 6.10
N ASP A 230 7.86 16.78 7.11
CA ASP A 230 7.20 17.28 8.30
C ASP A 230 7.85 16.66 9.56
N GLN A 231 8.22 17.51 10.52
CA GLN A 231 8.82 17.08 11.78
C GLN A 231 7.82 16.33 12.68
N ALA A 232 6.53 16.65 12.56
CA ALA A 232 5.47 15.97 13.29
C ALA A 232 5.40 14.48 12.94
N VAL A 233 5.75 14.11 11.71
CA VAL A 233 5.88 12.70 11.29
C VAL A 233 6.96 12.01 12.11
N LYS A 234 8.15 12.63 12.24
CA LYS A 234 9.26 12.05 12.99
C LYS A 234 8.92 11.88 14.48
N THR A 235 8.23 12.83 15.07
CA THR A 235 7.81 12.73 16.49
C THR A 235 6.69 11.71 16.68
N ALA A 236 5.73 11.61 15.74
CA ALA A 236 4.68 10.59 15.79
C ALA A 236 5.22 9.17 15.68
N LEU A 237 6.18 8.94 14.76
CA LEU A 237 6.85 7.64 14.63
C LEU A 237 7.62 7.26 15.90
N ARG A 238 8.32 8.21 16.53
CA ARG A 238 9.01 7.99 17.82
C ARG A 238 8.04 7.70 18.97
N ALA A 239 6.88 8.34 18.94
CA ALA A 239 5.84 8.13 19.93
C ALA A 239 4.97 6.89 19.64
N GLN A 240 5.24 6.17 18.55
CA GLN A 240 4.51 4.98 18.11
C GLN A 240 3.00 5.22 18.05
N MET A 241 2.60 6.34 17.44
CA MET A 241 1.21 6.75 17.32
C MET A 241 0.86 7.17 15.91
N LEU A 242 -0.41 7.00 15.54
CA LEU A 242 -0.97 7.59 14.34
C LEU A 242 -0.71 9.10 14.31
N LEU A 243 -0.24 9.61 13.17
CA LEU A 243 0.06 11.04 12.99
C LEU A 243 -1.12 11.93 13.39
N SER A 244 -2.35 11.54 13.01
CA SER A 244 -3.54 12.31 13.35
C SER A 244 -3.86 12.36 14.83
N ARG A 245 -3.46 11.35 15.60
CA ARG A 245 -3.59 11.35 17.06
C ARG A 245 -2.48 12.15 17.73
N HIS A 246 -1.26 12.04 17.21
CA HIS A 246 -0.09 12.69 17.79
C HIS A 246 0.01 14.19 17.46
N ALA A 247 -0.26 14.56 16.21
CA ALA A 247 -0.13 15.90 15.68
C ALA A 247 -1.26 16.19 14.66
N PRO A 248 -2.49 16.49 15.12
CA PRO A 248 -3.67 16.64 14.26
C PRO A 248 -3.59 17.83 13.30
N THR A 249 -2.66 18.76 13.51
CA THR A 249 -2.44 19.94 12.66
C THR A 249 -1.22 19.80 11.74
N ALA A 250 -0.65 18.59 11.62
CA ALA A 250 0.50 18.33 10.76
C ALA A 250 0.17 18.57 9.29
N THR A 251 1.05 19.26 8.56
CA THR A 251 0.88 19.54 7.12
C THR A 251 0.78 18.25 6.33
N ALA A 252 1.55 17.23 6.72
CA ALA A 252 1.54 15.92 6.06
C ALA A 252 0.16 15.26 6.04
N LEU A 253 -0.75 15.56 6.98
CA LEU A 253 -2.12 15.02 6.97
C LEU A 253 -2.92 15.53 5.76
N GLY A 254 -2.80 16.81 5.42
CA GLY A 254 -3.47 17.38 4.23
C GLY A 254 -2.90 16.84 2.92
N ASP A 255 -1.59 16.61 2.89
CA ASP A 255 -0.95 15.95 1.76
C ASP A 255 -1.45 14.51 1.59
N ILE A 256 -1.53 13.75 2.69
CA ILE A 256 -2.04 12.37 2.69
C ILE A 256 -3.50 12.33 2.23
N GLU A 257 -4.33 13.28 2.65
CA GLU A 257 -5.72 13.39 2.19
C GLU A 257 -5.79 13.59 0.67
N THR A 258 -4.96 14.49 0.13
CA THR A 258 -4.85 14.70 -1.32
C THR A 258 -4.43 13.41 -2.05
N VAL A 259 -3.46 12.67 -1.50
CA VAL A 259 -3.05 11.36 -2.04
C VAL A 259 -4.20 10.35 -1.97
N ALA A 260 -4.95 10.32 -0.87
CA ALA A 260 -6.10 9.44 -0.69
C ALA A 260 -7.16 9.72 -1.76
N GLU A 261 -7.53 10.97 -2.02
CA GLU A 261 -8.47 11.35 -3.08
C GLU A 261 -8.02 10.88 -4.48
N LEU A 262 -6.72 11.03 -4.80
CA LEU A 262 -6.16 10.54 -6.07
C LEU A 262 -6.21 9.02 -6.18
N VAL A 263 -5.97 8.29 -5.07
CA VAL A 263 -6.07 6.84 -5.03
C VAL A 263 -7.53 6.39 -5.17
N ARG A 264 -8.48 7.07 -4.52
CA ARG A 264 -9.92 6.78 -4.59
C ARG A 264 -10.51 6.96 -5.97
N SER A 265 -10.15 8.07 -6.61
CA SER A 265 -10.59 8.38 -7.98
C SER A 265 -9.89 7.52 -9.04
N GLY A 266 -8.78 6.85 -8.68
CA GLY A 266 -7.96 6.07 -9.60
C GLY A 266 -6.95 6.89 -10.41
N VAL A 267 -7.00 8.22 -10.32
CA VAL A 267 -6.13 9.17 -11.02
C VAL A 267 -4.66 8.98 -10.63
N ALA A 268 -4.39 8.55 -9.39
CA ALA A 268 -3.04 8.22 -8.92
C ALA A 268 -2.32 7.21 -9.83
N PHE A 269 -3.08 6.35 -10.52
CA PHE A 269 -2.57 5.22 -11.31
C PHE A 269 -2.87 5.35 -12.81
N GLU A 270 -3.32 6.52 -13.28
CA GLU A 270 -3.54 6.77 -14.70
C GLU A 270 -2.21 6.86 -15.45
N THR A 271 -1.85 5.77 -16.12
CA THR A 271 -0.65 5.70 -16.96
C THR A 271 -0.93 6.25 -18.34
N ARG A 272 0.05 6.96 -18.92
CA ARG A 272 -0.01 7.44 -20.31
C ARG A 272 0.94 6.63 -21.19
N ILE A 273 0.56 6.35 -22.42
CA ILE A 273 1.49 5.78 -23.42
C ILE A 273 2.49 6.88 -23.77
N ALA A 274 3.78 6.57 -23.73
CA ALA A 274 4.80 7.52 -24.15
C ALA A 274 4.80 7.60 -25.68
N ALA A 275 4.80 8.83 -26.20
CA ALA A 275 4.87 9.10 -27.64
C ALA A 275 6.28 8.83 -28.20
#